data_AF-A0A1J5TKJ7-F1
#
_entry.id   AF-A0A1J5TKJ7-F1
#
_cell.length_a   1.000
_cell.length_b   1.000
_cell.length_c   1.000
_cell.angle_alpha   90.00
_cell.angle_beta   90.00
_cell.angle_gamma   90.00
#
_symmetry.space_group_name_H-M   'P 1'
#
loop_
_entity.id
_entity.type
_entity.pdbx_description
1 polymer ?
#
loop_
_entity_poly.entity_id
_entity_poly.type
_entity_poly.pdbx_seq_one_letter_code
_entity_poly.pdbx_strand_id
1 'polypeptide(L)'
;MEVAKAAGVPMVSYASTSPALTTADDGGYLFRVVPSDAQQGAALAATYGASGYESPALLSMTNDYGSGFAAAFKDNYDGDICAESTYADDATDFSSMVETVISSDCDSVVMITYATDGAAIVEELATQEFDGMIFGGDGIADITFANEFSDASSLEGLTVTKPAAAADSPLGMLFDSIYYPTAEAMGYEGGIYTKEVFDAVAIIGLAQATAYRTPITTDGVVDQLGVNVAGPDAPQPGASGVHVFDANGDVGGSGFEICTFWIDEEDNTMELYCHSTWNLFEGLMDYGIPTMEDDEDACPFTSDAGLALCEAADADEDHPCDAETAADGEECGKIVKELCDENVDSGCDFFYNATVEESFAAICDGGVLSADAAAEAGEWDTGFCKGLHYTAPVDPVDPVDPVDPVDPVDNVTKEDVEEVVDEVPGFGLLSAVAAIGVVLLLRRRL
;
A
#
# COMPACT_ATOMS: atom_id res chain seq x y z
N MET A 1 -12.38 -25.33 -16.90
CA MET A 1 -11.93 -25.08 -18.28
C MET A 1 -12.39 -26.16 -19.26
N GLU A 2 -11.94 -27.42 -19.16
CA GLU A 2 -12.28 -28.50 -20.12
C GLU A 2 -13.77 -28.66 -20.42
N VAL A 3 -14.63 -28.58 -19.40
CA VAL A 3 -16.09 -28.67 -19.56
C VAL A 3 -16.63 -27.50 -20.40
N ALA A 4 -16.14 -26.29 -20.18
CA ALA A 4 -16.59 -25.08 -20.86
C ALA A 4 -16.13 -25.08 -22.33
N LYS A 5 -14.86 -25.39 -22.57
CA LYS A 5 -14.26 -25.58 -23.91
C LYS A 5 -15.03 -26.64 -24.71
N ALA A 6 -15.29 -27.81 -24.13
CA ALA A 6 -16.05 -28.88 -24.79
C ALA A 6 -17.49 -28.49 -25.12
N ALA A 7 -18.10 -27.60 -24.32
CA ALA A 7 -19.44 -27.08 -24.54
C ALA A 7 -19.47 -25.86 -25.50
N GLY A 8 -18.31 -25.32 -25.88
CA GLY A 8 -18.22 -24.08 -26.66
C GLY A 8 -18.71 -22.85 -25.90
N VAL A 9 -18.60 -22.86 -24.57
CA VAL A 9 -19.07 -21.78 -23.69
C VAL A 9 -17.85 -20.99 -23.21
N PRO A 10 -17.73 -19.69 -23.52
CA PRO A 10 -16.64 -18.88 -22.99
C PRO A 10 -16.83 -18.63 -21.48
N MET A 11 -15.71 -18.51 -20.79
CA MET A 11 -15.61 -18.12 -19.39
C MET A 11 -14.96 -16.74 -19.33
N VAL A 12 -15.59 -15.82 -18.59
CA VAL A 12 -14.97 -14.55 -18.20
C VAL A 12 -14.82 -14.60 -16.68
N SER A 13 -13.61 -14.83 -16.18
CA SER A 13 -13.34 -14.93 -14.75
C SER A 13 -13.15 -13.56 -14.14
N TYR A 14 -13.74 -13.36 -12.96
CA TYR A 14 -13.64 -12.13 -12.17
C TYR A 14 -12.57 -12.20 -11.07
N ALA A 15 -12.06 -13.39 -10.73
CA ALA A 15 -11.18 -13.58 -9.56
C ALA A 15 -10.13 -14.69 -9.74
N SER A 16 -9.97 -15.26 -10.95
CA SER A 16 -8.93 -16.27 -11.18
C SER A 16 -7.63 -15.60 -11.58
N THR A 17 -6.70 -15.48 -10.63
CA THR A 17 -5.48 -14.66 -10.77
C THR A 17 -4.22 -15.46 -11.12
N SER A 18 -4.24 -16.78 -10.87
CA SER A 18 -3.09 -17.68 -11.06
C SER A 18 -2.40 -17.52 -12.42
N PRO A 19 -1.05 -17.40 -12.48
CA PRO A 19 -0.29 -17.29 -13.72
C PRO A 19 -0.43 -18.51 -14.64
N ALA A 20 -0.77 -19.67 -14.08
CA ALA A 20 -0.96 -20.89 -14.84
C ALA A 20 -2.08 -20.78 -15.88
N LEU A 21 -3.05 -19.88 -15.65
CA LEU A 21 -4.19 -19.66 -16.54
C LEU A 21 -3.79 -18.99 -17.85
N THR A 22 -2.81 -18.08 -17.82
CA THR A 22 -2.32 -17.36 -19.00
C THR A 22 -1.76 -18.30 -20.07
N THR A 23 -1.25 -19.47 -19.69
CA THR A 23 -0.64 -20.45 -20.62
C THR A 23 -1.43 -21.76 -20.73
N ALA A 24 -2.61 -21.82 -20.12
CA ALA A 24 -3.45 -23.01 -20.13
C ALA A 24 -3.97 -23.31 -21.54
N ASP A 25 -4.11 -24.59 -21.92
CA ASP A 25 -4.77 -24.99 -23.17
C ASP A 25 -6.31 -24.89 -23.04
N ASP A 26 -6.79 -23.66 -22.98
CA ASP A 26 -8.19 -23.31 -22.84
C ASP A 26 -8.96 -23.33 -24.18
N GLY A 27 -8.23 -23.35 -25.30
CA GLY A 27 -8.79 -23.24 -26.65
C GLY A 27 -9.31 -21.85 -27.00
N GLY A 28 -8.87 -20.79 -26.33
CA GLY A 28 -9.35 -19.42 -26.49
C GLY A 28 -10.73 -19.18 -25.88
N TYR A 29 -11.09 -19.94 -24.84
CA TYR A 29 -12.40 -19.86 -24.17
C TYR A 29 -12.32 -19.21 -22.79
N LEU A 30 -11.13 -18.97 -22.25
CA LEU A 30 -10.92 -18.32 -20.97
C LEU A 30 -10.49 -16.88 -21.20
N PHE A 31 -11.18 -15.98 -20.51
CA PHE A 31 -10.84 -14.58 -20.40
C PHE A 31 -10.91 -14.21 -18.92
N ARG A 32 -10.19 -13.19 -18.50
CA ARG A 32 -10.25 -12.71 -17.12
C ARG A 32 -10.15 -11.20 -17.04
N VAL A 33 -11.00 -10.61 -16.19
CA VAL A 33 -11.08 -9.15 -15.97
C VAL A 33 -10.24 -8.68 -14.78
N VAL A 34 -9.48 -9.60 -14.19
CA VAL A 34 -8.55 -9.38 -13.09
C VAL A 34 -7.11 -9.59 -13.58
N PRO A 35 -6.13 -8.79 -13.10
CA PRO A 35 -4.71 -8.98 -13.41
C PRO A 35 -4.14 -10.33 -12.96
N SER A 36 -2.93 -10.67 -13.41
CA SER A 36 -2.25 -11.92 -13.02
C SER A 36 -1.51 -11.74 -11.70
N ASP A 37 -1.44 -12.80 -10.89
CA ASP A 37 -0.48 -12.87 -9.79
C ASP A 37 0.96 -12.81 -10.28
N ALA A 38 1.24 -13.03 -11.57
CA ALA A 38 2.57 -12.79 -12.14
C ALA A 38 2.96 -11.31 -12.04
N GLN A 39 1.99 -10.42 -12.20
CA GLN A 39 2.19 -8.99 -12.00
C GLN A 39 2.13 -8.63 -10.52
N GLN A 40 1.23 -9.25 -9.77
CA GLN A 40 1.10 -8.99 -8.33
C GLN A 40 2.32 -9.45 -7.53
N GLY A 41 2.96 -10.56 -7.93
CA GLY A 41 4.22 -11.03 -7.38
C GLY A 41 5.33 -9.99 -7.52
N ALA A 42 5.39 -9.30 -8.66
CA ALA A 42 6.33 -8.20 -8.86
C ALA A 42 5.97 -6.97 -8.01
N ALA A 43 4.69 -6.65 -7.86
CA ALA A 43 4.23 -5.58 -6.97
C ALA A 43 4.60 -5.90 -5.51
N LEU A 44 4.30 -7.10 -5.03
CA LEU A 44 4.58 -7.54 -3.66
C LEU A 44 6.08 -7.62 -3.38
N ALA A 45 6.90 -8.09 -4.33
CA ALA A 45 8.35 -8.06 -4.20
C ALA A 45 8.91 -6.63 -4.14
N ALA A 46 8.34 -5.69 -4.92
CA ALA A 46 8.73 -4.29 -4.85
C ALA A 46 8.30 -3.65 -3.52
N THR A 47 7.09 -3.93 -3.03
CA THR A 47 6.60 -3.49 -1.72
C THR A 47 7.50 -3.99 -0.60
N TYR A 48 7.81 -5.29 -0.60
CA TYR A 48 8.70 -5.90 0.37
C TYR A 48 10.12 -5.31 0.30
N GLY A 49 10.65 -5.06 -0.90
CA GLY A 49 11.96 -4.43 -1.05
C GLY A 49 12.00 -2.97 -0.57
N ALA A 50 10.86 -2.27 -0.53
CA ALA A 50 10.77 -0.89 -0.04
C ALA A 50 10.65 -0.80 1.48
N SER A 51 10.21 -1.87 2.16
CA SER A 51 10.03 -1.87 3.62
C SER A 51 11.35 -2.02 4.39
N GLY A 52 12.47 -2.32 3.73
CA GLY A 52 13.77 -2.49 4.39
C GLY A 52 13.97 -3.84 5.10
N TYR A 53 12.96 -4.71 5.15
CA TYR A 53 13.12 -6.09 5.59
C TYR A 53 13.88 -6.92 4.54
N GLU A 54 14.72 -7.87 4.97
CA GLU A 54 15.66 -8.56 4.09
C GLU A 54 15.55 -10.09 4.09
N SER A 55 14.83 -10.70 5.04
CA SER A 55 14.88 -12.14 5.30
C SER A 55 13.49 -12.72 5.57
N PRO A 56 12.58 -12.73 4.58
CA PRO A 56 11.21 -13.14 4.80
C PRO A 56 11.07 -14.65 4.90
N ALA A 57 10.20 -15.11 5.80
CA ALA A 57 9.58 -16.41 5.65
C ALA A 57 8.49 -16.34 4.57
N LEU A 58 8.47 -17.31 3.64
CA LEU A 58 7.43 -17.43 2.61
C LEU A 58 6.46 -18.56 2.96
N LEU A 59 5.23 -18.20 3.30
CA LEU A 59 4.14 -19.12 3.65
C LEU A 59 3.10 -19.13 2.52
N SER A 60 2.74 -20.30 1.98
CA SER A 60 1.78 -20.34 0.88
C SER A 60 0.89 -21.58 0.82
N MET A 61 -0.31 -21.42 0.26
CA MET A 61 -1.16 -22.55 -0.10
C MET A 61 -0.55 -23.37 -1.24
N THR A 62 -0.84 -24.67 -1.26
CA THR A 62 -0.39 -25.60 -2.32
C THR A 62 -1.28 -25.61 -3.55
N ASN A 63 -2.40 -24.87 -3.55
CA ASN A 63 -3.27 -24.73 -4.71
C ASN A 63 -2.64 -23.82 -5.80
N ASP A 64 -3.29 -23.74 -6.97
CA ASP A 64 -2.77 -22.98 -8.13
C ASP A 64 -2.64 -21.47 -7.87
N TYR A 65 -3.42 -20.92 -6.93
CA TYR A 65 -3.32 -19.52 -6.49
C TYR A 65 -2.07 -19.33 -5.63
N GLY A 66 -2.00 -20.04 -4.50
CA GLY A 66 -0.90 -19.92 -3.54
C GLY A 66 0.46 -20.22 -4.15
N SER A 67 0.57 -21.35 -4.84
CA SER A 67 1.83 -21.78 -5.46
C SER A 67 2.26 -20.88 -6.63
N GLY A 68 1.31 -20.40 -7.43
CA GLY A 68 1.57 -19.54 -8.58
C GLY A 68 2.05 -18.15 -8.17
N PHE A 69 1.38 -17.54 -7.19
CA PHE A 69 1.76 -16.24 -6.67
C PHE A 69 3.07 -16.33 -5.86
N ALA A 70 3.23 -17.32 -4.97
CA ALA A 70 4.49 -17.51 -4.24
C ALA A 70 5.70 -17.69 -5.17
N ALA A 71 5.53 -18.40 -6.28
CA ALA A 71 6.56 -18.48 -7.32
C ALA A 71 6.83 -17.13 -7.99
N ALA A 72 5.77 -16.38 -8.33
CA ALA A 72 5.91 -15.05 -8.91
C ALA A 72 6.61 -14.05 -7.98
N PHE A 73 6.34 -14.08 -6.67
CA PHE A 73 7.08 -13.30 -5.69
C PHE A 73 8.57 -13.65 -5.71
N LYS A 74 8.90 -14.95 -5.58
CA LYS A 74 10.30 -15.42 -5.60
C LYS A 74 11.05 -15.10 -6.89
N ASP A 75 10.37 -15.12 -8.03
CA ASP A 75 10.98 -14.77 -9.32
C ASP A 75 11.31 -13.27 -9.44
N ASN A 76 10.69 -12.42 -8.62
CA ASN A 76 10.91 -10.96 -8.61
C ASN A 76 11.65 -10.46 -7.35
N TYR A 77 11.81 -11.29 -6.33
CA TYR A 77 12.56 -10.95 -5.12
C TYR A 77 14.02 -11.39 -5.27
N ASP A 78 14.94 -10.42 -5.17
CA ASP A 78 16.38 -10.64 -5.37
C ASP A 78 17.12 -11.13 -4.11
N GLY A 79 16.45 -11.14 -2.95
CA GLY A 79 17.01 -11.58 -1.66
C GLY A 79 16.84 -13.08 -1.38
N ASP A 80 17.24 -13.50 -0.18
CA ASP A 80 17.16 -14.88 0.25
C ASP A 80 15.89 -15.11 1.09
N ILE A 81 15.15 -16.18 0.78
CA ILE A 81 14.01 -16.61 1.61
C ILE A 81 14.55 -17.31 2.86
N CYS A 82 14.23 -16.77 4.04
CA CYS A 82 14.66 -17.30 5.33
C CYS A 82 14.15 -18.72 5.58
N ALA A 83 12.83 -18.89 5.44
CA ALA A 83 12.15 -20.17 5.56
C ALA A 83 11.01 -20.24 4.54
N GLU A 84 10.79 -21.41 3.95
CA GLU A 84 9.66 -21.63 3.05
C GLU A 84 8.79 -22.77 3.58
N SER A 85 7.49 -22.54 3.65
CA SER A 85 6.52 -23.53 4.09
C SER A 85 5.22 -23.44 3.30
N THR A 86 4.62 -24.60 3.07
CA THR A 86 3.38 -24.70 2.30
C THR A 86 2.33 -25.51 3.02
N TYR A 87 1.04 -25.20 2.83
CA TYR A 87 -0.06 -25.95 3.42
C TYR A 87 -1.17 -26.28 2.41
N ALA A 88 -2.01 -27.27 2.75
CA ALA A 88 -3.15 -27.68 1.93
C ALA A 88 -4.41 -26.92 2.33
N ASP A 89 -5.36 -26.75 1.40
CA ASP A 89 -6.62 -26.01 1.62
C ASP A 89 -7.48 -26.51 2.81
N ASP A 90 -7.22 -27.72 3.32
CA ASP A 90 -7.92 -28.30 4.48
C ASP A 90 -7.07 -28.34 5.75
N ALA A 91 -5.92 -27.65 5.76
CA ALA A 91 -5.09 -27.49 6.95
C ALA A 91 -5.83 -26.65 8.00
N THR A 92 -5.64 -26.99 9.28
CA THR A 92 -6.27 -26.29 10.40
C THR A 92 -5.30 -26.08 11.57
N ASP A 93 -4.02 -26.38 11.37
CA ASP A 93 -2.96 -26.29 12.38
C ASP A 93 -1.69 -25.77 11.70
N PHE A 94 -1.27 -24.58 12.11
CA PHE A 94 -0.15 -23.84 11.54
C PHE A 94 1.04 -23.74 12.52
N SER A 95 0.94 -24.34 13.71
CA SER A 95 1.92 -24.21 14.79
C SER A 95 3.34 -24.59 14.37
N SER A 96 3.51 -25.73 13.69
CA SER A 96 4.83 -26.18 13.21
C SER A 96 5.42 -25.33 12.08
N MET A 97 4.55 -24.70 11.29
CA MET A 97 4.97 -23.78 10.24
C MET A 97 5.53 -22.50 10.87
N VAL A 98 4.79 -21.93 11.83
CA VAL A 98 5.22 -20.76 12.60
C VAL A 98 6.47 -21.05 13.44
N GLU A 99 6.56 -22.23 14.08
CA GLU A 99 7.77 -22.65 14.81
C GLU A 99 9.01 -22.64 13.89
N THR A 100 8.84 -22.98 12.61
CA THR A 100 9.93 -22.93 11.62
C THR A 100 10.33 -21.49 11.29
N VAL A 101 9.38 -20.56 11.19
CA VAL A 101 9.66 -19.13 10.99
C VAL A 101 10.53 -18.60 12.12
N ILE A 102 10.09 -18.81 13.37
CA ILE A 102 10.76 -18.29 14.56
C ILE A 102 12.12 -18.95 14.77
N SER A 103 12.20 -20.29 14.66
CA SER A 103 13.47 -21.00 14.84
C SER A 103 14.49 -20.76 13.74
N SER A 104 14.06 -20.20 12.60
CA SER A 104 14.94 -19.79 11.49
C SER A 104 15.37 -18.32 11.61
N ASP A 105 14.88 -17.57 12.60
CA ASP A 105 15.25 -16.18 12.86
C ASP A 105 14.90 -15.27 11.66
N CYS A 106 13.71 -15.46 11.09
CA CYS A 106 13.21 -14.63 9.99
C CYS A 106 12.79 -13.26 10.51
N ASP A 107 13.05 -12.19 9.75
CA ASP A 107 12.75 -10.81 10.17
C ASP A 107 11.30 -10.39 9.81
N SER A 108 10.65 -11.16 8.95
CA SER A 108 9.35 -10.84 8.36
C SER A 108 8.68 -12.07 7.78
N VAL A 109 7.41 -11.95 7.43
CA VAL A 109 6.62 -13.02 6.79
C VAL A 109 5.96 -12.48 5.53
N VAL A 110 6.11 -13.19 4.42
CA VAL A 110 5.28 -13.03 3.22
C VAL A 110 4.33 -14.21 3.17
N MET A 111 3.02 -13.96 3.22
CA MET A 111 2.00 -15.02 3.17
C MET A 111 1.04 -14.89 2.00
N ILE A 112 0.88 -15.99 1.26
CA ILE A 112 -0.10 -16.13 0.18
C ILE A 112 -1.19 -17.10 0.64
N THR A 113 -2.29 -16.53 1.12
CA THR A 113 -3.29 -17.21 1.93
C THR A 113 -4.69 -16.65 1.68
N TYR A 114 -5.73 -17.38 2.10
CA TYR A 114 -7.09 -16.85 2.19
C TYR A 114 -7.40 -16.39 3.61
N ALA A 115 -8.38 -15.48 3.75
CA ALA A 115 -8.77 -14.86 5.02
C ALA A 115 -8.78 -15.80 6.24
N THR A 116 -9.56 -16.89 6.23
CA THR A 116 -9.65 -17.76 7.42
C THR A 116 -8.31 -18.42 7.79
N ASP A 117 -7.54 -18.90 6.81
CA ASP A 117 -6.24 -19.53 7.06
C ASP A 117 -5.19 -18.48 7.45
N GLY A 118 -5.22 -17.30 6.80
CA GLY A 118 -4.36 -16.17 7.12
C GLY A 118 -4.54 -15.70 8.55
N ALA A 119 -5.78 -15.60 9.02
CA ALA A 119 -6.06 -15.20 10.40
C ALA A 119 -5.48 -16.19 11.40
N ALA A 120 -5.65 -17.49 11.14
CA ALA A 120 -5.08 -18.54 11.98
C ALA A 120 -3.54 -18.53 11.99
N ILE A 121 -2.90 -18.17 10.86
CA ILE A 121 -1.43 -18.02 10.79
C ILE A 121 -0.97 -16.79 11.59
N VAL A 122 -1.64 -15.65 11.46
CA VAL A 122 -1.29 -14.41 12.18
C VAL A 122 -1.51 -14.57 13.69
N GLU A 123 -2.63 -15.15 14.14
CA GLU A 123 -2.86 -15.43 15.56
C GLU A 123 -1.83 -16.40 16.14
N GLU A 124 -1.34 -17.37 15.34
CA GLU A 124 -0.30 -18.29 15.77
C GLU A 124 1.09 -17.62 15.84
N LEU A 125 1.42 -16.73 14.89
CA LEU A 125 2.62 -15.89 14.94
C LEU A 125 2.64 -15.04 16.21
N ALA A 126 1.53 -14.35 16.51
CA ALA A 126 1.38 -13.56 17.73
C ALA A 126 1.47 -14.43 19.01
N THR A 127 0.85 -15.62 19.00
CA THR A 127 0.90 -16.57 20.13
C THR A 127 2.33 -17.04 20.43
N GLN A 128 3.16 -17.16 19.41
CA GLN A 128 4.56 -17.55 19.54
C GLN A 128 5.52 -16.34 19.62
N GLU A 129 4.99 -15.14 19.85
CA GLU A 129 5.76 -13.90 20.09
C GLU A 129 6.65 -13.50 18.90
N PHE A 130 6.18 -13.72 17.66
CA PHE A 130 6.82 -13.15 16.47
C PHE A 130 6.51 -11.65 16.36
N ASP A 131 7.55 -10.86 16.13
CA ASP A 131 7.53 -9.39 16.08
C ASP A 131 7.73 -8.82 14.66
N GLY A 132 8.19 -9.64 13.72
CA GLY A 132 8.45 -9.21 12.35
C GLY A 132 7.21 -8.80 11.56
N MET A 133 7.42 -7.96 10.55
CA MET A 133 6.34 -7.46 9.70
C MET A 133 5.72 -8.55 8.81
N ILE A 134 4.41 -8.45 8.59
CA ILE A 134 3.65 -9.38 7.74
C ILE A 134 3.22 -8.70 6.44
N PHE A 135 3.54 -9.35 5.33
CA PHE A 135 3.20 -8.96 3.98
C PHE A 135 2.28 -9.98 3.31
N GLY A 136 1.37 -9.53 2.44
CA GLY A 136 0.43 -10.44 1.79
C GLY A 136 -0.12 -10.00 0.44
N GLY A 137 -0.90 -10.92 -0.14
CA GLY A 137 -1.59 -10.74 -1.41
C GLY A 137 -3.05 -10.34 -1.27
N ASP A 138 -3.74 -10.39 -2.40
CA ASP A 138 -5.15 -10.05 -2.55
C ASP A 138 -6.09 -10.92 -1.71
N GLY A 139 -5.70 -12.17 -1.40
CA GLY A 139 -6.51 -13.12 -0.64
C GLY A 139 -6.88 -12.70 0.78
N ILE A 140 -6.19 -11.68 1.31
CA ILE A 140 -6.42 -11.06 2.63
C ILE A 140 -6.55 -9.53 2.56
N ALA A 141 -6.61 -8.95 1.37
CA ALA A 141 -6.60 -7.50 1.16
C ALA A 141 -7.99 -6.85 1.24
N ASP A 142 -8.76 -7.20 2.26
CA ASP A 142 -10.11 -6.69 2.53
C ASP A 142 -10.25 -6.34 4.00
N ILE A 143 -10.90 -5.22 4.33
CA ILE A 143 -11.12 -4.84 5.72
C ILE A 143 -11.91 -5.89 6.52
N THR A 144 -12.75 -6.68 5.83
CA THR A 144 -13.46 -7.80 6.46
C THR A 144 -12.54 -8.92 6.93
N PHE A 145 -11.26 -8.95 6.54
CA PHE A 145 -10.26 -9.84 7.10
C PHE A 145 -10.17 -9.70 8.63
N ALA A 146 -10.34 -8.48 9.17
CA ALA A 146 -10.39 -8.23 10.61
C ALA A 146 -11.50 -9.00 11.34
N ASN A 147 -12.58 -9.38 10.65
CA ASN A 147 -13.67 -10.15 11.24
C ASN A 147 -13.31 -11.63 11.47
N GLU A 148 -12.21 -12.11 10.89
CA GLU A 148 -11.72 -13.49 11.09
C GLU A 148 -10.94 -13.63 12.41
N PHE A 149 -10.61 -12.53 13.08
CA PHE A 149 -9.79 -12.50 14.27
C PHE A 149 -10.62 -12.44 15.56
N SER A 150 -10.07 -13.04 16.61
CA SER A 150 -10.56 -12.81 17.97
C SER A 150 -10.08 -11.49 18.57
N ASP A 151 -8.89 -11.06 18.17
CA ASP A 151 -8.26 -9.78 18.48
C ASP A 151 -7.65 -9.21 17.19
N ALA A 152 -8.23 -8.15 16.66
CA ALA A 152 -7.79 -7.55 15.41
C ALA A 152 -6.48 -6.76 15.56
N SER A 153 -5.99 -6.51 16.78
CA SER A 153 -4.75 -5.74 16.98
C SER A 153 -3.51 -6.39 16.34
N SER A 154 -3.52 -7.71 16.15
CA SER A 154 -2.46 -8.43 15.43
C SER A 154 -2.40 -8.14 13.92
N LEU A 155 -3.33 -7.34 13.39
CA LEU A 155 -3.29 -6.86 12.01
C LEU A 155 -2.51 -5.55 11.86
N GLU A 156 -2.21 -4.84 12.95
CA GLU A 156 -1.53 -3.56 12.88
C GLU A 156 -0.24 -3.66 12.05
N GLY A 157 -0.09 -2.75 11.08
CA GLY A 157 1.05 -2.73 10.17
C GLY A 157 1.00 -3.76 9.03
N LEU A 158 0.15 -4.80 9.09
CA LEU A 158 0.11 -5.82 8.05
C LEU A 158 -0.13 -5.19 6.67
N THR A 159 0.82 -5.37 5.77
CA THR A 159 0.84 -4.70 4.46
C THR A 159 0.49 -5.69 3.33
N VAL A 160 -0.47 -5.33 2.49
CA VAL A 160 -0.99 -6.19 1.42
C VAL A 160 -0.91 -5.50 0.06
N THR A 161 -0.76 -6.31 -0.98
CA THR A 161 -1.01 -5.87 -2.36
C THR A 161 -2.42 -6.26 -2.78
N LYS A 162 -3.09 -5.35 -3.48
CA LYS A 162 -4.48 -5.51 -3.94
C LYS A 162 -4.63 -5.03 -5.37
N PRO A 163 -5.36 -5.70 -6.26
CA PRO A 163 -5.66 -5.15 -7.58
C PRO A 163 -6.28 -3.75 -7.47
N ALA A 164 -5.65 -2.78 -8.14
CA ALA A 164 -6.13 -1.40 -8.10
C ALA A 164 -7.42 -1.27 -8.90
N ALA A 165 -8.37 -0.53 -8.36
CA ALA A 165 -9.46 -0.02 -9.18
C ALA A 165 -8.90 1.02 -10.18
N ALA A 166 -9.47 1.09 -11.38
CA ALA A 166 -9.15 2.19 -12.27
C ALA A 166 -9.54 3.53 -11.63
N ALA A 167 -8.86 4.61 -12.07
CA ALA A 167 -9.23 5.97 -11.72
C ALA A 167 -10.74 6.22 -11.89
N ASP A 168 -11.29 7.08 -11.02
CA ASP A 168 -12.73 7.36 -10.93
C ASP A 168 -13.41 7.45 -12.30
N SER A 169 -14.27 6.48 -12.56
CA SER A 169 -15.04 6.41 -13.80
C SER A 169 -16.52 6.62 -13.50
N PRO A 170 -17.30 7.24 -14.42
CA PRO A 170 -18.74 7.37 -14.24
C PRO A 170 -19.47 6.03 -14.02
N LEU A 171 -18.90 4.91 -14.52
CA LEU A 171 -19.45 3.57 -14.30
C LEU A 171 -19.09 3.04 -12.91
N GLY A 172 -17.85 3.25 -12.45
CA GLY A 172 -17.44 2.93 -11.08
C GLY A 172 -18.29 3.67 -10.06
N MET A 173 -18.43 4.99 -10.20
CA MET A 173 -19.28 5.80 -9.32
C MET A 173 -20.75 5.35 -9.35
N LEU A 174 -21.27 5.00 -10.53
CA LEU A 174 -22.63 4.48 -10.67
C LEU A 174 -22.78 3.12 -9.98
N PHE A 175 -21.81 2.22 -10.15
CA PHE A 175 -21.78 0.95 -9.45
C PHE A 175 -21.79 1.18 -7.94
N ASP A 176 -20.88 2.01 -7.41
CA ASP A 176 -20.74 2.28 -5.98
C ASP A 176 -22.04 2.85 -5.38
N SER A 177 -22.68 3.80 -6.07
CA SER A 177 -23.97 4.38 -5.65
C SER A 177 -25.16 3.40 -5.64
N ILE A 178 -25.04 2.24 -6.27
CA ILE A 178 -26.09 1.20 -6.32
C ILE A 178 -25.71 0.03 -5.40
N TYR A 179 -24.47 -0.44 -5.51
CA TYR A 179 -23.98 -1.63 -4.85
C TYR A 179 -23.93 -1.45 -3.35
N TYR A 180 -23.20 -0.45 -2.84
CA TYR A 180 -23.00 -0.30 -1.39
C TYR A 180 -24.31 -0.15 -0.60
N PRO A 181 -25.28 0.71 -0.99
CA PRO A 181 -26.55 0.80 -0.27
C PRO A 181 -27.37 -0.50 -0.33
N THR A 182 -27.23 -1.28 -1.41
CA THR A 182 -27.92 -2.57 -1.56
C THR A 182 -27.25 -3.65 -0.74
N ALA A 183 -25.91 -3.69 -0.74
CA ALA A 183 -25.10 -4.63 0.03
C ALA A 183 -25.37 -4.44 1.53
N GLU A 184 -25.32 -3.21 2.01
CA GLU A 184 -25.66 -2.84 3.40
C GLU A 184 -27.08 -3.31 3.76
N ALA A 185 -28.08 -2.98 2.94
CA ALA A 185 -29.48 -3.38 3.19
C ALA A 185 -29.70 -4.91 3.20
N MET A 186 -28.79 -5.66 2.60
CA MET A 186 -28.81 -7.12 2.53
C MET A 186 -27.89 -7.78 3.57
N GLY A 187 -27.11 -7.00 4.32
CA GLY A 187 -26.11 -7.51 5.26
C GLY A 187 -24.90 -8.15 4.57
N TYR A 188 -24.55 -7.70 3.36
CA TYR A 188 -23.30 -8.06 2.71
C TYR A 188 -22.24 -7.02 3.07
N GLU A 189 -21.16 -7.47 3.67
CA GLU A 189 -19.98 -6.67 4.01
C GLU A 189 -18.81 -7.13 3.14
N GLY A 190 -18.08 -6.18 2.56
CA GLY A 190 -16.83 -6.44 1.85
C GLY A 190 -16.92 -7.06 0.46
N GLY A 191 -15.76 -7.56 0.02
CA GLY A 191 -15.53 -8.24 -1.25
C GLY A 191 -14.69 -7.39 -2.22
N ILE A 192 -13.43 -7.80 -2.41
CA ILE A 192 -12.49 -7.08 -3.28
C ILE A 192 -12.83 -7.16 -4.77
N TYR A 193 -13.55 -8.21 -5.21
CA TYR A 193 -13.83 -8.47 -6.64
C TYR A 193 -15.26 -8.12 -7.10
N THR A 194 -15.97 -7.27 -6.36
CA THR A 194 -17.40 -7.01 -6.61
C THR A 194 -17.63 -6.23 -7.91
N LYS A 195 -16.75 -5.30 -8.25
CA LYS A 195 -16.76 -4.55 -9.51
C LYS A 195 -16.40 -5.47 -10.70
N GLU A 196 -15.46 -6.39 -10.51
CA GLU A 196 -15.02 -7.37 -11.50
C GLU A 196 -16.12 -8.37 -11.82
N VAL A 197 -16.90 -8.80 -10.82
CA VAL A 197 -18.09 -9.64 -11.06
C VAL A 197 -19.08 -8.91 -11.97
N PHE A 198 -19.35 -7.63 -11.68
CA PHE A 198 -20.24 -6.82 -12.50
C PHE A 198 -19.73 -6.70 -13.95
N ASP A 199 -18.44 -6.44 -14.10
CA ASP A 199 -17.80 -6.27 -15.40
C ASP A 199 -17.76 -7.56 -16.21
N ALA A 200 -17.42 -8.70 -15.59
CA ALA A 200 -17.45 -10.01 -16.24
C ALA A 200 -18.84 -10.34 -16.80
N VAL A 201 -19.90 -10.06 -16.02
CA VAL A 201 -21.30 -10.25 -16.44
C VAL A 201 -21.69 -9.28 -17.56
N ALA A 202 -21.29 -8.00 -17.45
CA ALA A 202 -21.57 -7.00 -18.48
C ALA A 202 -20.88 -7.33 -19.80
N ILE A 203 -19.60 -7.73 -19.75
CA ILE A 203 -18.77 -8.08 -20.91
C ILE A 203 -19.35 -9.31 -21.63
N ILE A 204 -19.66 -10.39 -20.91
CA ILE A 204 -20.20 -11.60 -21.56
C ILE A 204 -21.60 -11.33 -22.14
N GLY A 205 -22.41 -10.52 -21.47
CA GLY A 205 -23.73 -10.08 -21.97
C GLY A 205 -23.63 -9.23 -23.22
N LEU A 206 -22.67 -8.31 -23.27
CA LEU A 206 -22.39 -7.49 -24.45
C LEU A 206 -21.87 -8.34 -25.61
N ALA A 207 -20.95 -9.28 -25.36
CA ALA A 207 -20.47 -10.24 -26.36
C ALA A 207 -21.63 -11.05 -26.96
N GLN A 208 -22.56 -11.53 -26.15
CA GLN A 208 -23.76 -12.20 -26.62
C GLN A 208 -24.68 -11.30 -27.46
N ALA A 209 -24.88 -10.04 -27.03
CA ALA A 209 -25.70 -9.08 -27.77
C ALA A 209 -25.05 -8.70 -29.12
N THR A 210 -23.73 -8.57 -29.16
CA THR A 210 -22.95 -8.29 -30.36
C THR A 210 -23.01 -9.47 -31.32
N ALA A 211 -22.74 -10.70 -30.84
CA ALA A 211 -22.83 -11.93 -31.63
C ALA A 211 -24.19 -12.04 -32.35
N TYR A 212 -25.30 -11.76 -31.63
CA TYR A 212 -26.65 -11.79 -32.19
C TYR A 212 -26.90 -10.77 -33.31
N ARG A 213 -26.12 -9.69 -33.37
CA ARG A 213 -26.26 -8.60 -34.36
C ARG A 213 -25.26 -8.69 -35.51
N THR A 214 -24.34 -9.65 -35.50
CA THR A 214 -23.35 -9.84 -36.57
C THR A 214 -23.97 -10.51 -37.80
N PRO A 215 -23.41 -10.27 -39.01
CA PRO A 215 -23.91 -10.86 -40.25
C PRO A 215 -23.45 -12.31 -40.49
N ILE A 216 -22.54 -12.83 -39.67
CA ILE A 216 -21.95 -14.16 -39.83
C ILE A 216 -22.64 -15.13 -38.87
N THR A 217 -23.31 -16.14 -39.40
CA THR A 217 -24.10 -17.10 -38.61
C THR A 217 -23.27 -18.03 -37.73
N THR A 218 -21.96 -18.04 -37.89
CA THR A 218 -21.01 -18.84 -37.10
C THR A 218 -20.32 -18.04 -35.99
N ASP A 219 -20.55 -16.72 -35.90
CA ASP A 219 -19.96 -15.88 -34.86
C ASP A 219 -20.68 -16.14 -33.53
N GLY A 220 -19.98 -16.82 -32.63
CA GLY A 220 -20.41 -17.08 -31.26
C GLY A 220 -19.99 -15.96 -30.30
N VAL A 221 -20.33 -16.15 -29.03
CA VAL A 221 -19.93 -15.22 -27.94
C VAL A 221 -18.41 -15.12 -27.85
N VAL A 222 -17.71 -16.26 -27.95
CA VAL A 222 -16.26 -16.33 -27.87
C VAL A 222 -15.57 -15.51 -28.96
N ASP A 223 -16.10 -15.50 -30.19
CA ASP A 223 -15.53 -14.76 -31.32
C ASP A 223 -15.66 -13.23 -31.17
N GLN A 224 -16.53 -12.77 -30.26
CA GLN A 224 -16.67 -11.33 -29.97
C GLN A 224 -15.70 -10.86 -28.90
N LEU A 225 -15.37 -11.73 -27.94
CA LEU A 225 -14.44 -11.41 -26.85
C LEU A 225 -13.02 -11.26 -27.39
N GLY A 226 -12.31 -10.21 -26.97
CA GLY A 226 -10.98 -9.89 -27.46
C GLY A 226 -10.93 -9.30 -28.88
N VAL A 227 -12.08 -9.16 -29.55
CA VAL A 227 -12.19 -8.59 -30.90
C VAL A 227 -13.08 -7.37 -30.91
N ASN A 228 -14.40 -7.58 -30.83
CA ASN A 228 -15.41 -6.52 -30.87
C ASN A 228 -15.86 -6.08 -29.48
N VAL A 229 -15.55 -6.89 -28.46
CA VAL A 229 -15.82 -6.65 -27.05
C VAL A 229 -14.54 -6.93 -26.28
N ALA A 230 -14.00 -5.89 -25.66
CA ALA A 230 -12.77 -5.90 -24.88
C ALA A 230 -11.57 -6.32 -25.74
N GLY A 231 -11.56 -5.95 -27.01
CA GLY A 231 -10.40 -6.08 -27.88
C GLY A 231 -9.57 -4.79 -27.91
N PRO A 232 -8.33 -4.83 -28.42
CA PRO A 232 -7.47 -3.64 -28.53
C PRO A 232 -8.10 -2.46 -29.28
N ASP A 233 -8.91 -2.76 -30.30
CA ASP A 233 -9.64 -1.77 -31.10
C ASP A 233 -11.06 -1.49 -30.58
N ALA A 234 -11.51 -2.23 -29.56
CA ALA A 234 -12.81 -2.08 -28.91
C ALA A 234 -12.76 -2.27 -27.38
N PRO A 235 -11.99 -1.43 -26.65
CA PRO A 235 -11.91 -1.51 -25.19
C PRO A 235 -13.27 -1.40 -24.52
N GLN A 236 -13.45 -2.05 -23.37
CA GLN A 236 -14.72 -2.03 -22.64
C GLN A 236 -14.57 -1.31 -21.31
N PRO A 237 -15.15 -0.12 -21.17
CA PRO A 237 -15.29 0.52 -19.87
C PRO A 237 -16.22 -0.28 -18.96
N GLY A 238 -15.78 -0.49 -17.73
CA GLY A 238 -16.48 -1.18 -16.66
C GLY A 238 -16.41 -0.42 -15.34
N ALA A 239 -16.93 -1.03 -14.28
CA ALA A 239 -16.89 -0.54 -12.92
C ALA A 239 -15.49 -0.66 -12.30
N SER A 240 -14.74 -1.73 -12.58
CA SER A 240 -13.36 -1.91 -12.07
C SER A 240 -12.31 -1.28 -12.97
N GLY A 241 -12.64 -1.01 -14.24
CA GLY A 241 -11.73 -0.31 -15.14
C GLY A 241 -12.05 -0.52 -16.61
N VAL A 242 -11.05 -0.23 -17.45
CA VAL A 242 -11.16 -0.47 -18.89
C VAL A 242 -10.54 -1.82 -19.22
N HIS A 243 -11.35 -2.73 -19.75
CA HIS A 243 -10.96 -4.10 -20.06
C HIS A 243 -10.54 -4.22 -21.52
N VAL A 244 -9.31 -4.71 -21.71
CA VAL A 244 -8.74 -5.06 -23.01
C VAL A 244 -8.05 -6.41 -22.85
N PHE A 245 -8.62 -7.44 -23.47
CA PHE A 245 -8.04 -8.77 -23.50
C PHE A 245 -6.88 -8.82 -24.48
N ASP A 246 -5.76 -9.38 -24.03
CA ASP A 246 -4.65 -9.75 -24.88
C ASP A 246 -4.93 -11.05 -25.64
N ALA A 247 -3.91 -11.56 -26.33
CA ALA A 247 -4.03 -12.81 -27.11
C ALA A 247 -4.26 -14.06 -26.25
N ASN A 248 -3.99 -14.00 -24.94
CA ASN A 248 -4.20 -15.08 -23.99
C ASN A 248 -5.53 -14.93 -23.22
N GLY A 249 -6.28 -13.86 -23.45
CA GLY A 249 -7.51 -13.56 -22.71
C GLY A 249 -7.30 -12.82 -21.39
N ASP A 250 -6.08 -12.33 -21.15
CA ASP A 250 -5.70 -11.62 -19.93
C ASP A 250 -5.87 -10.10 -20.07
N VAL A 251 -6.00 -9.41 -18.94
CA VAL A 251 -5.97 -7.94 -18.87
C VAL A 251 -4.70 -7.44 -18.19
N GLY A 252 -4.24 -6.26 -18.61
CA GLY A 252 -3.19 -5.52 -17.89
C GLY A 252 -3.66 -4.90 -16.58
N GLY A 253 -4.97 -4.64 -16.46
CA GLY A 253 -5.57 -3.96 -15.30
C GLY A 253 -5.09 -2.53 -15.09
N SER A 254 -5.26 -2.03 -13.87
CA SER A 254 -4.90 -0.67 -13.46
C SER A 254 -3.71 -0.61 -12.51
N GLY A 255 -2.97 -1.71 -12.36
CA GLY A 255 -1.92 -1.86 -11.37
C GLY A 255 -2.43 -2.47 -10.07
N PHE A 256 -1.68 -2.26 -8.99
CA PHE A 256 -1.97 -2.72 -7.65
C PHE A 256 -1.88 -1.55 -6.67
N GLU A 257 -2.79 -1.53 -5.71
CA GLU A 257 -2.69 -0.71 -4.50
C GLU A 257 -1.88 -1.49 -3.47
N ILE A 258 -1.10 -0.77 -2.68
CA ILE A 258 -0.48 -1.28 -1.48
C ILE A 258 -1.24 -0.66 -0.32
N CYS A 259 -1.77 -1.54 0.52
CA CYS A 259 -2.62 -1.15 1.63
C CYS A 259 -2.08 -1.72 2.91
N THR A 260 -2.24 -0.98 4.00
CA THR A 260 -1.79 -1.39 5.32
C THR A 260 -2.96 -1.32 6.28
N PHE A 261 -3.05 -2.32 7.15
CA PHE A 261 -4.00 -2.34 8.25
C PHE A 261 -3.51 -1.43 9.37
N TRP A 262 -4.37 -0.53 9.84
CA TRP A 262 -4.09 0.41 10.92
C TRP A 262 -5.27 0.46 11.90
N ILE A 263 -4.98 0.75 13.16
CA ILE A 263 -5.98 1.08 14.17
C ILE A 263 -6.14 2.59 14.20
N ASP A 264 -7.35 3.07 13.93
CA ASP A 264 -7.71 4.46 14.16
C ASP A 264 -7.64 4.74 15.67
N GLU A 265 -6.78 5.69 16.08
CA GLU A 265 -6.56 6.02 17.49
C GLU A 265 -7.76 6.74 18.14
N GLU A 266 -8.59 7.44 17.36
CA GLU A 266 -9.74 8.18 17.88
C GLU A 266 -10.87 7.25 18.33
N ASP A 267 -11.12 6.18 17.56
CA ASP A 267 -12.24 5.27 17.80
C ASP A 267 -11.87 3.79 17.99
N ASN A 268 -10.58 3.45 17.92
CA ASN A 268 -10.02 2.11 18.09
C ASN A 268 -10.64 1.10 17.12
N THR A 269 -10.90 1.53 15.88
CA THR A 269 -11.39 0.65 14.81
C THR A 269 -10.27 0.30 13.83
N MET A 270 -10.34 -0.93 13.31
CA MET A 270 -9.42 -1.37 12.27
C MET A 270 -9.82 -0.73 10.94
N GLU A 271 -8.84 -0.20 10.22
CA GLU A 271 -8.96 0.32 8.86
C GLU A 271 -7.98 -0.39 7.92
N LEU A 272 -8.29 -0.38 6.63
CA LEU A 272 -7.37 -0.81 5.57
C LEU A 272 -7.09 0.39 4.68
N TYR A 273 -5.95 1.04 4.91
CA TYR A 273 -5.57 2.26 4.21
C TYR A 273 -4.68 1.94 3.02
N CYS A 274 -5.13 2.24 1.81
CA CYS A 274 -4.36 2.08 0.58
C CYS A 274 -3.61 3.38 0.27
N HIS A 275 -2.32 3.40 0.58
CA HIS A 275 -1.48 4.60 0.50
C HIS A 275 -0.60 4.60 -0.76
N SER A 276 -0.03 3.44 -1.13
CA SER A 276 0.92 3.33 -2.25
C SER A 276 0.33 2.60 -3.45
N THR A 277 1.00 2.72 -4.61
CA THR A 277 0.55 2.03 -5.83
C THR A 277 1.72 1.43 -6.60
N TRP A 278 1.44 0.42 -7.42
CA TRP A 278 2.40 -0.19 -8.32
C TRP A 278 1.77 -0.41 -9.69
N ASN A 279 2.48 -0.13 -10.78
CA ASN A 279 2.06 -0.54 -12.12
C ASN A 279 3.24 -0.91 -13.04
N LEU A 280 2.92 -1.57 -14.15
CA LEU A 280 3.92 -2.09 -15.10
C LEU A 280 4.82 -1.01 -15.74
N PHE A 281 4.40 0.25 -15.76
CA PHE A 281 5.12 1.33 -16.45
C PHE A 281 5.95 2.18 -15.49
N GLU A 282 5.42 2.47 -14.31
CA GLU A 282 6.03 3.36 -13.32
C GLU A 282 6.75 2.58 -12.21
N GLY A 283 6.45 1.27 -12.05
CA GLY A 283 6.92 0.49 -10.92
C GLY A 283 6.17 0.89 -9.65
N LEU A 284 6.86 0.80 -8.51
CA LEU A 284 6.34 1.20 -7.20
C LEU A 284 6.37 2.73 -7.07
N MET A 285 5.24 3.30 -6.69
CA MET A 285 5.11 4.67 -6.19
C MET A 285 4.75 4.57 -4.71
N ASP A 286 5.76 4.73 -3.88
CA ASP A 286 5.68 4.64 -2.43
C ASP A 286 5.25 5.98 -1.81
N TYR A 287 4.24 5.89 -0.96
CA TYR A 287 3.64 6.99 -0.21
C TYR A 287 3.46 6.61 1.27
N GLY A 288 4.34 5.77 1.82
CA GLY A 288 4.39 5.42 3.24
C GLY A 288 4.19 3.93 3.51
N ILE A 289 4.89 3.07 2.78
CA ILE A 289 5.03 1.66 3.18
C ILE A 289 5.74 1.62 4.53
N PRO A 290 5.18 0.95 5.55
CA PRO A 290 5.85 0.85 6.83
C PRO A 290 7.18 0.12 6.65
N THR A 291 8.21 0.68 7.24
CA THR A 291 9.58 0.22 7.12
C THR A 291 10.08 -0.42 8.41
N MET A 292 11.16 -1.18 8.34
CA MET A 292 11.90 -1.66 9.52
C MET A 292 12.40 -0.49 10.39
N GLU A 293 12.55 0.70 9.80
CA GLU A 293 12.93 1.94 10.48
C GLU A 293 11.71 2.71 11.04
N ASP A 294 10.50 2.15 11.02
CA ASP A 294 9.33 2.76 11.69
C ASP A 294 9.03 2.08 13.04
N ASP A 295 9.94 1.25 13.56
CA ASP A 295 9.92 0.86 14.97
C ASP A 295 9.97 2.15 15.81
N GLU A 296 9.21 2.21 16.90
CA GLU A 296 9.12 3.41 17.77
C GLU A 296 10.47 3.84 18.38
N ASP A 297 11.53 3.04 18.16
CA ASP A 297 12.94 3.26 18.52
C ASP A 297 13.82 3.76 17.36
N ALA A 298 13.23 4.08 16.20
CA ALA A 298 14.00 4.47 15.03
C ALA A 298 14.72 5.80 15.22
N CYS A 299 16.03 5.77 15.01
CA CYS A 299 16.86 6.95 15.05
C CYS A 299 16.36 7.97 14.02
N PRO A 300 15.88 9.17 14.43
CA PRO A 300 15.31 10.13 13.50
C PRO A 300 16.36 10.71 12.53
N PHE A 301 17.65 10.42 12.75
CA PHE A 301 18.77 10.93 11.98
C PHE A 301 19.28 9.94 10.93
N THR A 302 19.70 10.45 9.78
CA THR A 302 20.17 9.64 8.64
C THR A 302 21.68 9.74 8.40
N SER A 303 22.37 10.68 9.03
CA SER A 303 23.82 10.83 8.94
C SER A 303 24.57 9.89 9.87
N ASP A 304 25.78 9.45 9.49
CA ASP A 304 26.66 8.62 10.32
C ASP A 304 26.85 9.18 11.75
N ALA A 305 26.83 10.52 11.90
CA ALA A 305 26.96 11.19 13.20
C ALA A 305 25.66 11.14 14.02
N GLY A 306 24.50 11.23 13.37
CA GLY A 306 23.20 11.10 14.01
C GLY A 306 22.86 9.66 14.37
N LEU A 307 23.17 8.70 13.50
CA LEU A 307 23.05 7.27 13.80
C LEU A 307 23.91 6.88 15.01
N ALA A 308 25.14 7.39 15.08
CA ALA A 308 26.02 7.17 16.24
C ALA A 308 25.48 7.80 17.55
N LEU A 309 24.63 8.82 17.47
CA LEU A 309 23.98 9.42 18.65
C LEU A 309 22.92 8.47 19.22
N CYS A 310 22.13 7.84 18.35
CA CYS A 310 21.13 6.85 18.75
C CYS A 310 21.78 5.55 19.24
N GLU A 311 22.81 5.06 18.55
CA GLU A 311 23.59 3.91 19.04
C GLU A 311 24.26 4.17 20.41
N ALA A 312 24.64 5.42 20.70
CA ALA A 312 25.23 5.80 21.98
C ALA A 312 24.20 5.92 23.11
N ALA A 313 22.96 6.28 22.78
CA ALA A 313 21.82 6.16 23.69
C ALA A 313 21.63 4.68 24.05
N ASP A 314 21.33 3.83 23.07
CA ASP A 314 21.01 2.41 23.28
C ASP A 314 22.11 1.59 24.00
N ALA A 315 23.37 2.00 23.86
CA ALA A 315 24.52 1.28 24.41
C ALA A 315 24.96 1.72 25.82
N ASP A 316 24.51 2.88 26.32
CA ASP A 316 24.96 3.46 27.58
C ASP A 316 23.77 3.92 28.44
N GLU A 317 23.40 3.12 29.44
CA GLU A 317 22.31 3.43 30.39
C GLU A 317 22.52 4.76 31.16
N ASP A 318 23.74 5.32 31.15
CA ASP A 318 24.06 6.62 31.73
C ASP A 318 24.06 7.76 30.69
N HIS A 319 23.66 7.51 29.44
CA HIS A 319 23.56 8.52 28.39
C HIS A 319 22.44 9.52 28.74
N PRO A 320 22.67 10.84 28.59
CA PRO A 320 21.70 11.86 29.00
C PRO A 320 20.36 11.79 28.24
N CYS A 321 20.32 11.13 27.07
CA CYS A 321 19.08 10.91 26.32
C CYS A 321 18.20 9.77 26.86
N ASP A 322 18.73 8.92 27.76
CA ASP A 322 18.07 7.70 28.25
C ASP A 322 17.64 7.84 29.72
N ALA A 323 18.09 8.91 30.38
CA ALA A 323 17.75 9.23 31.76
C ALA A 323 16.45 10.04 31.85
N GLU A 324 15.84 10.10 33.04
CA GLU A 324 14.49 10.70 33.21
C GLU A 324 14.49 12.10 33.86
N THR A 325 15.65 12.73 34.11
CA THR A 325 15.67 14.02 34.81
C THR A 325 15.67 15.23 33.89
N ALA A 326 15.18 16.37 34.39
CA ALA A 326 15.25 17.65 33.67
C ALA A 326 16.67 18.11 33.32
N ALA A 327 17.69 17.68 34.07
CA ALA A 327 19.07 18.05 33.79
C ALA A 327 19.61 17.23 32.61
N ASP A 328 19.28 15.94 32.57
CA ASP A 328 19.70 15.02 31.52
C ASP A 328 19.00 15.37 30.21
N GLY A 329 17.69 15.69 30.25
CA GLY A 329 16.98 16.21 29.10
C GLY A 329 17.63 17.48 28.54
N GLU A 330 18.04 18.43 29.40
CA GLU A 330 18.72 19.65 28.95
C GLU A 330 20.09 19.36 28.30
N GLU A 331 20.77 18.30 28.73
CA GLU A 331 22.04 17.86 28.14
C GLU A 331 21.81 17.16 26.79
N CYS A 332 20.84 16.24 26.71
CA CYS A 332 20.44 15.60 25.46
C CYS A 332 19.99 16.62 24.40
N GLY A 333 19.16 17.60 24.78
CA GLY A 333 18.72 18.65 23.86
C GLY A 333 19.86 19.53 23.34
N LYS A 334 20.96 19.68 24.08
CA LYS A 334 22.17 20.38 23.59
C LYS A 334 22.94 19.54 22.59
N ILE A 335 23.02 18.22 22.81
CA ILE A 335 23.69 17.30 21.89
C ILE A 335 22.98 17.29 20.53
N VAL A 336 21.65 17.15 20.53
CA VAL A 336 20.82 17.23 19.31
C VAL A 336 20.98 18.60 18.64
N LYS A 337 21.02 19.68 19.42
CA LYS A 337 21.25 21.02 18.88
C LYS A 337 22.60 21.16 18.20
N GLU A 338 23.67 20.69 18.81
CA GLU A 338 25.03 20.78 18.25
C GLU A 338 25.11 19.95 16.96
N LEU A 339 24.54 18.75 16.95
CA LEU A 339 24.44 17.90 15.75
C LEU A 339 23.74 18.63 14.60
N CYS A 340 22.56 19.23 14.86
CA CYS A 340 21.74 19.88 13.85
C CYS A 340 22.22 21.29 13.44
N ASP A 341 22.99 21.98 14.28
CA ASP A 341 23.68 23.22 13.90
C ASP A 341 24.87 22.93 12.97
N GLU A 342 25.48 21.75 13.08
CA GLU A 342 26.67 21.35 12.31
C GLU A 342 26.36 20.53 11.05
N ASN A 343 25.19 19.88 10.98
CA ASN A 343 24.79 18.97 9.89
C ASN A 343 23.43 19.35 9.30
N VAL A 344 23.23 18.98 8.03
CA VAL A 344 21.91 19.05 7.37
C VAL A 344 21.40 17.62 7.27
N ASP A 345 20.54 17.23 8.23
CA ASP A 345 19.97 15.89 8.37
C ASP A 345 18.44 15.99 8.39
N SER A 346 17.75 15.03 7.76
CA SER A 346 16.28 15.00 7.72
C SER A 346 15.65 14.90 9.12
N GLY A 347 16.34 14.30 10.08
CA GLY A 347 15.91 14.27 11.48
C GLY A 347 15.85 15.64 12.15
N CYS A 348 16.66 16.59 11.68
CA CYS A 348 16.68 17.94 12.25
C CYS A 348 15.43 18.75 11.93
N ASP A 349 14.71 18.42 10.84
CA ASP A 349 13.46 19.11 10.50
C ASP A 349 12.38 18.84 11.56
N PHE A 350 12.34 17.65 12.15
CA PHE A 350 11.44 17.33 13.27
C PHE A 350 11.66 18.23 14.49
N PHE A 351 12.91 18.63 14.77
CA PHE A 351 13.24 19.48 15.93
C PHE A 351 13.12 20.99 15.67
N TYR A 352 13.24 21.45 14.42
CA TYR A 352 13.34 22.88 14.10
C TYR A 352 12.25 23.42 13.17
N ASN A 353 11.49 22.57 12.49
CA ASN A 353 10.52 23.02 11.50
C ASN A 353 9.11 23.14 12.10
N ALA A 354 8.76 24.34 12.58
CA ALA A 354 7.45 24.65 13.16
C ALA A 354 6.27 24.58 12.15
N THR A 355 6.49 24.27 10.86
CA THR A 355 5.40 24.01 9.89
C THR A 355 5.00 22.54 9.82
N VAL A 356 5.76 21.64 10.45
CA VAL A 356 5.38 20.24 10.64
C VAL A 356 4.50 20.18 11.89
N GLU A 357 3.26 19.72 11.72
CA GLU A 357 2.30 19.52 12.82
C GLU A 357 2.92 18.52 13.81
N GLU A 358 2.81 18.79 15.12
CA GLU A 358 3.43 17.98 16.20
C GLU A 358 4.97 17.94 16.26
N SER A 359 5.67 18.72 15.44
CA SER A 359 7.12 18.89 15.59
C SER A 359 7.51 19.42 16.98
N PHE A 360 8.69 19.03 17.45
CA PHE A 360 9.26 19.58 18.69
C PHE A 360 9.41 21.11 18.62
N ALA A 361 9.57 21.70 17.44
CA ALA A 361 9.59 23.15 17.25
C ALA A 361 8.22 23.81 17.51
N ALA A 362 7.12 23.13 17.16
CA ALA A 362 5.76 23.60 17.45
C ALA A 362 5.41 23.41 18.94
N ILE A 363 5.98 22.39 19.58
CA ILE A 363 5.75 22.04 20.97
C ILE A 363 6.65 22.83 21.94
N CYS A 364 7.91 23.11 21.59
CA CYS A 364 8.88 23.86 22.39
C CYS A 364 9.02 25.32 21.87
N ASP A 365 8.19 26.24 22.36
CA ASP A 365 8.32 27.66 22.05
C ASP A 365 9.28 28.37 23.02
N GLY A 366 10.41 28.87 22.50
CA GLY A 366 11.39 29.62 23.30
C GLY A 366 11.99 28.84 24.48
N GLY A 367 12.13 27.52 24.33
CA GLY A 367 12.66 26.62 25.36
C GLY A 367 11.65 26.23 26.44
N VAL A 368 10.35 26.39 26.17
CA VAL A 368 9.25 26.00 27.06
C VAL A 368 8.22 25.19 26.28
N LEU A 369 7.75 24.10 26.88
CA LEU A 369 6.66 23.30 26.33
C LEU A 369 5.36 24.12 26.20
N SER A 370 4.59 23.85 25.16
CA SER A 370 3.24 24.38 24.97
C SER A 370 2.34 23.97 26.14
N ALA A 371 1.26 24.72 26.37
CA ALA A 371 0.38 24.46 27.51
C ALA A 371 -0.31 23.09 27.44
N ASP A 372 -0.56 22.60 26.22
CA ASP A 372 -1.20 21.31 25.97
C ASP A 372 -0.18 20.17 26.18
N ALA A 373 1.05 20.29 25.65
CA ALA A 373 2.11 19.30 25.86
C ALA A 373 2.61 19.24 27.32
N ALA A 374 2.67 20.37 28.01
CA ALA A 374 3.10 20.43 29.41
C ALA A 374 2.16 19.69 30.38
N ALA A 375 0.93 19.33 29.96
CA ALA A 375 0.00 18.55 30.76
C ALA A 375 0.34 17.05 30.80
N GLU A 376 1.07 16.57 29.80
CA GLU A 376 1.37 15.15 29.57
C GLU A 376 2.89 14.87 29.65
N ALA A 377 3.72 15.90 29.53
CA ALA A 377 5.17 15.81 29.58
C ALA A 377 5.78 15.64 30.99
N GLY A 378 6.90 14.91 31.05
CA GLY A 378 7.74 14.72 32.21
C GLY A 378 8.74 15.85 32.48
N GLU A 379 9.52 15.70 33.56
CA GLU A 379 10.57 16.66 33.91
C GLU A 379 11.69 16.68 32.86
N TRP A 380 11.98 15.53 32.24
CA TRP A 380 12.96 15.37 31.18
C TRP A 380 12.61 16.20 29.94
N ASP A 381 11.38 16.12 29.43
CA ASP A 381 10.91 16.86 28.23
C ASP A 381 11.06 18.38 28.39
N THR A 382 10.78 18.85 29.62
CA THR A 382 10.95 20.26 29.98
C THR A 382 12.43 20.66 29.97
N GLY A 383 13.33 19.75 30.32
CA GLY A 383 14.77 19.90 30.17
C GLY A 383 15.19 19.92 28.71
N PHE A 384 14.72 18.97 27.93
CA PHE A 384 15.04 18.79 26.52
C PHE A 384 14.70 20.03 25.68
N CYS A 385 13.50 20.59 25.85
CA CYS A 385 13.16 21.87 25.20
C CYS A 385 14.15 22.99 25.54
N LYS A 386 14.64 23.08 26.79
CA LYS A 386 15.63 24.11 27.17
C LYS A 386 16.98 23.87 26.51
N GLY A 387 17.38 22.61 26.37
CA GLY A 387 18.61 22.20 25.69
C GLY A 387 18.60 22.59 24.21
N LEU A 388 17.48 22.28 23.51
CA LEU A 388 17.30 22.61 22.09
C LEU A 388 17.33 24.12 21.78
N HIS A 389 17.00 24.95 22.76
CA HIS A 389 17.01 26.42 22.66
C HIS A 389 18.22 27.04 23.38
N TYR A 390 19.21 26.23 23.77
CA TYR A 390 20.41 26.72 24.42
C TYR A 390 21.23 27.59 23.47
N THR A 391 21.62 28.76 23.95
CA THR A 391 22.63 29.60 23.28
C THR A 391 23.86 29.65 24.16
N ALA A 392 24.99 29.18 23.63
CA ALA A 392 26.26 29.29 24.34
C ALA A 392 26.56 30.78 24.63
N PRO A 393 27.11 31.12 25.80
CA PRO A 393 27.56 32.48 26.08
C PRO A 393 28.54 32.91 24.99
N VAL A 394 28.24 33.99 24.29
CA VAL A 394 29.18 34.58 23.33
C VAL A 394 30.40 35.04 24.12
N ASP A 395 31.56 34.42 23.88
CA ASP A 395 32.82 34.88 24.46
C ASP A 395 33.02 36.38 24.13
N PRO A 396 33.43 37.21 25.09
CA PRO A 396 33.62 38.64 24.84
C PRO A 396 34.67 38.82 23.75
N VAL A 397 34.22 39.30 22.59
CA VAL A 397 35.09 39.61 21.45
C VAL A 397 36.17 40.60 21.90
N ASP A 398 37.42 40.18 21.82
CA ASP A 398 38.58 41.04 22.05
C ASP A 398 38.50 42.26 21.10
N PRO A 399 38.73 43.50 21.57
CA PRO A 399 38.54 44.68 20.74
C PRO A 399 39.52 44.66 19.55
N VAL A 400 38.95 44.58 18.34
CA VAL A 400 39.68 44.58 17.07
C VAL A 400 40.36 45.95 16.86
N ASP A 401 41.65 45.90 16.55
CA ASP A 401 42.50 47.04 16.19
C ASP A 401 42.00 47.73 14.89
N PRO A 402 42.13 49.06 14.72
CA PRO A 402 41.43 49.76 13.66
C PRO A 402 42.17 49.77 12.30
N VAL A 403 41.37 49.43 11.27
CA VAL A 403 41.34 49.80 9.83
C VAL A 403 42.36 49.20 8.85
N ASP A 404 41.84 48.66 7.73
CA ASP A 404 42.08 49.25 6.40
C ASP A 404 40.84 49.07 5.47
N PRO A 405 40.54 50.00 4.52
CA PRO A 405 39.24 50.08 3.85
C PRO A 405 39.19 49.52 2.40
N VAL A 406 38.04 48.91 2.09
CA VAL A 406 37.32 48.67 0.81
C VAL A 406 37.91 47.75 -0.28
N ASP A 407 37.08 46.82 -0.78
CA ASP A 407 36.59 46.84 -2.17
C ASP A 407 35.14 46.26 -2.23
N PRO A 408 34.21 46.80 -3.06
CA PRO A 408 32.82 46.34 -3.16
C PRO A 408 32.62 45.36 -4.35
N VAL A 409 31.34 45.04 -4.63
CA VAL A 409 30.71 44.23 -5.70
C VAL A 409 30.58 42.71 -5.47
N ASP A 410 29.45 42.04 -5.72
CA ASP A 410 28.27 42.36 -6.55
C ASP A 410 26.97 41.76 -5.98
N ASN A 411 25.86 42.46 -6.20
CA ASN A 411 24.48 42.04 -5.92
C ASN A 411 23.84 41.62 -7.24
N VAL A 412 23.30 40.40 -7.35
CA VAL A 412 22.52 39.98 -8.51
C VAL A 412 21.11 39.57 -8.06
N THR A 413 20.16 40.21 -8.72
CA THR A 413 18.71 40.25 -8.55
C THR A 413 17.99 38.97 -8.98
N LYS A 414 16.86 38.68 -8.31
CA LYS A 414 15.83 37.73 -8.71
C LYS A 414 15.15 38.19 -10.01
N GLU A 415 14.92 37.26 -10.95
CA GLU A 415 14.01 37.42 -12.08
C GLU A 415 12.69 36.68 -11.81
N ASP A 416 11.59 37.38 -12.07
CA ASP A 416 10.22 36.89 -12.05
C ASP A 416 9.90 36.09 -13.33
N VAL A 417 9.11 35.02 -13.21
CA VAL A 417 8.47 34.35 -14.36
C VAL A 417 6.95 34.46 -14.21
N GLU A 418 6.33 35.15 -15.18
CA GLU A 418 4.88 35.24 -15.39
C GLU A 418 4.30 33.91 -15.86
N GLU A 419 3.16 33.52 -15.30
CA GLU A 419 2.33 32.40 -15.77
C GLU A 419 1.14 32.95 -16.59
N VAL A 420 0.94 32.43 -17.80
CA VAL A 420 -0.19 32.77 -18.69
C VAL A 420 -1.11 31.55 -18.82
N VAL A 421 -2.38 31.83 -18.53
CA VAL A 421 -3.58 30.98 -18.53
C VAL A 421 -3.86 30.34 -19.90
N ASP A 422 -4.42 29.12 -19.92
CA ASP A 422 -5.37 28.72 -20.97
C ASP A 422 -6.51 27.86 -20.40
N GLU A 423 -7.73 28.43 -20.42
CA GLU A 423 -9.01 27.73 -20.28
C GLU A 423 -9.48 27.23 -21.66
N VAL A 424 -10.04 26.02 -21.74
CA VAL A 424 -10.92 25.64 -22.87
C VAL A 424 -12.19 24.91 -22.36
N PRO A 425 -13.40 25.19 -22.91
CA PRO A 425 -14.68 24.84 -22.31
C PRO A 425 -15.40 23.62 -22.94
N GLY A 426 -16.21 22.95 -22.12
CA GLY A 426 -17.50 22.28 -22.38
C GLY A 426 -17.79 21.53 -23.70
N PHE A 427 -17.97 20.21 -23.59
CA PHE A 427 -18.88 19.33 -24.34
C PHE A 427 -19.28 18.22 -23.35
N GLY A 428 -20.51 17.70 -23.20
CA GLY A 428 -21.72 17.73 -23.98
C GLY A 428 -22.48 16.45 -23.62
N LEU A 429 -23.57 16.60 -22.86
CA LEU A 429 -24.54 15.57 -22.49
C LEU A 429 -25.00 14.76 -23.73
N LEU A 430 -24.57 13.50 -23.91
CA LEU A 430 -25.25 12.58 -24.86
C LEU A 430 -24.97 11.06 -24.73
N SER A 431 -24.24 10.59 -23.71
CA SER A 431 -23.96 9.14 -23.56
C SER A 431 -24.74 8.42 -22.46
N ALA A 432 -25.57 9.13 -21.67
CA ALA A 432 -26.25 8.56 -20.49
C ALA A 432 -27.62 7.91 -20.75
N VAL A 433 -28.10 7.82 -22.01
CA VAL A 433 -29.45 7.28 -22.32
C VAL A 433 -29.43 5.86 -22.91
N ALA A 434 -28.26 5.26 -23.14
CA ALA A 434 -28.16 3.91 -23.70
C ALA A 434 -28.18 2.78 -22.65
N ALA A 435 -27.88 3.04 -21.37
CA ALA A 435 -27.73 2.00 -20.34
C ALA A 435 -29.06 1.59 -19.66
N ILE A 436 -30.11 2.41 -19.73
CA ILE A 436 -31.41 2.12 -19.07
C ILE A 436 -32.35 1.28 -19.95
N GLY A 437 -32.06 1.16 -21.25
CA GLY A 437 -32.93 0.46 -22.21
C GLY A 437 -32.90 -1.07 -22.12
N VAL A 438 -31.79 -1.66 -21.67
CA VAL A 438 -31.58 -3.13 -21.73
C VAL A 438 -32.23 -3.85 -20.53
N VAL A 439 -32.23 -3.23 -19.35
CA VAL A 439 -32.82 -3.81 -18.12
C VAL A 439 -34.36 -3.79 -18.14
N LEU A 440 -34.98 -2.81 -18.81
CA LEU A 440 -36.44 -2.71 -18.90
C LEU A 440 -37.07 -3.56 -20.03
N LEU A 441 -36.28 -4.03 -21.00
CA LEU A 441 -36.76 -4.91 -22.07
C LEU A 441 -36.89 -6.38 -21.64
N LEU A 442 -36.18 -6.81 -20.58
CA LEU A 442 -36.25 -8.18 -20.05
C LEU A 442 -37.37 -8.40 -19.02
N ARG A 443 -37.95 -7.32 -18.46
CA ARG A 443 -39.06 -7.41 -17.49
C ARG A 443 -40.46 -7.50 -18.13
N ARG A 444 -40.55 -7.61 -19.47
CA ARG A 444 -41.83 -7.65 -20.21
C ARG A 444 -42.10 -8.98 -20.95
N ARG A 445 -41.32 -10.03 -20.68
CA ARG A 445 -41.50 -11.38 -21.28
C ARG A 445 -41.32 -12.55 -20.30
N LEU A 446 -41.57 -12.31 -19.03
CA LEU A 446 -42.03 -13.29 -18.04
C LEU A 446 -43.32 -12.73 -17.44
#